data_AF-A0A939IAL8-F1
#
_entry.id   AF-A0A939IAL8-F1
#
_cell.length_a   1.000
_cell.length_b   1.000
_cell.length_c   1.000
_cell.angle_alpha   90.00
_cell.angle_beta   90.00
_cell.angle_gamma   90.00
#
_symmetry.space_group_name_H-M   'P 1'
#
loop_
_entity.id
_entity.type
_entity.pdbx_description
1 polymer ?
#
loop_
_entity_poly.entity_id
_entity_poly.type
_entity_poly.pdbx_seq_one_letter_code
_entity_poly.pdbx_strand_id
1 'polypeptide(L)'
;LTWLAVRRHGATAALDLVGEGIRRTATKAGAPQKFHVTMTRAWVALVARHAGDAADFEEFAARHPELLDRDLLTRHYRPGTLADERARTTWVEPDLMPFPPEPLSPDRARTAEPRPRRDR
;
A
#
# COMPACT_ATOMS: atom_id res chain seq x y z
N LEU A 1 -7.41 -3.72 8.62
CA LEU A 1 -6.70 -4.94 8.14
C LEU A 1 -5.34 -4.61 7.51
N THR A 2 -5.25 -3.65 6.58
CA THR A 2 -3.99 -3.32 5.88
C THR A 2 -2.80 -3.01 6.80
N TRP A 3 -2.96 -2.15 7.81
CA TRP A 3 -1.88 -1.83 8.76
C TRP A 3 -1.32 -3.07 9.45
N LEU A 4 -2.19 -3.94 9.96
CA LEU A 4 -1.79 -5.18 10.61
C LEU A 4 -1.08 -6.14 9.64
N ALA A 5 -1.58 -6.23 8.40
CA ALA A 5 -0.97 -7.06 7.37
C ALA A 5 0.44 -6.57 7.03
N VAL A 6 0.63 -5.25 6.88
CA VAL A 6 1.95 -4.67 6.63
C VAL A 6 2.89 -4.91 7.82
N ARG A 7 2.43 -4.70 9.05
CA ARG A 7 3.26 -4.92 10.24
C ARG A 7 3.68 -6.37 10.45
N ARG A 8 2.86 -7.34 10.02
CA ARG A 8 3.14 -8.77 10.21
C ARG A 8 3.91 -9.40 9.04
N HIS A 9 3.68 -8.93 7.82
CA HIS A 9 4.15 -9.61 6.61
C HIS A 9 4.97 -8.73 5.67
N GLY A 10 5.11 -7.43 5.98
CA GLY A 10 5.73 -6.45 5.09
C GLY A 10 4.78 -5.99 3.98
N ALA A 11 5.20 -4.95 3.25
CA ALA A 11 4.36 -4.24 2.30
C ALA A 11 3.90 -5.13 1.13
N THR A 12 4.81 -5.89 0.51
CA THR A 12 4.52 -6.73 -0.66
C THR A 12 3.50 -7.82 -0.34
N ALA A 13 3.73 -8.60 0.73
CA ALA A 13 2.79 -9.64 1.14
C ALA A 13 1.44 -9.06 1.62
N ALA A 14 1.45 -7.87 2.23
CA ALA A 14 0.21 -7.18 2.58
C ALA A 14 -0.60 -6.77 1.35
N LEU A 15 0.06 -6.32 0.26
CA LEU A 15 -0.61 -6.00 -0.99
C LEU A 15 -1.31 -7.22 -1.57
N ASP A 16 -0.63 -8.37 -1.62
CA ASP A 16 -1.21 -9.61 -2.14
C ASP A 16 -2.41 -10.05 -1.27
N LEU A 17 -2.23 -10.06 0.06
CA LEU A 17 -3.27 -10.47 1.00
C LEU A 17 -4.51 -9.59 0.93
N VAL A 18 -4.33 -8.27 0.96
CA VAL A 18 -5.43 -7.30 0.94
C VAL A 18 -6.10 -7.29 -0.44
N GLY A 19 -5.31 -7.24 -1.52
CA GLY A 19 -5.83 -7.19 -2.88
C GLY A 19 -6.65 -8.42 -3.23
N GLU A 20 -6.15 -9.61 -2.91
CA GLU A 20 -6.87 -10.85 -3.15
C GLU A 20 -8.11 -10.98 -2.23
N GLY A 21 -8.02 -10.52 -0.98
CA GLY A 21 -9.17 -10.47 -0.08
C GLY A 21 -10.31 -9.61 -0.63
N ILE A 22 -10.01 -8.40 -1.11
CA ILE A 22 -11.00 -7.49 -1.70
C ILE A 22 -11.58 -8.10 -2.98
N ARG A 23 -10.72 -8.62 -3.88
CA ARG A 23 -11.14 -9.21 -5.15
C ARG A 23 -12.09 -10.39 -4.95
N ARG A 24 -11.76 -11.32 -4.04
CA ARG A 24 -12.63 -12.46 -3.71
C ARG A 24 -13.96 -12.01 -3.13
N THR A 25 -13.94 -11.04 -2.21
CA THR A 25 -15.15 -10.51 -1.59
C THR A 25 -16.06 -9.84 -2.62
N ALA A 26 -15.50 -8.98 -3.48
CA ALA A 26 -16.21 -8.31 -4.57
C ALA A 26 -16.84 -9.32 -5.54
N THR A 27 -16.09 -10.36 -5.90
CA THR A 27 -16.57 -11.44 -6.78
C THR A 27 -17.72 -12.23 -6.15
N LYS A 28 -17.58 -12.63 -4.88
CA LYS A 28 -18.65 -13.33 -4.14
C LYS A 28 -19.92 -12.49 -4.00
N ALA A 29 -19.77 -11.17 -3.91
CA ALA A 29 -20.89 -10.23 -3.87
C ALA A 29 -21.49 -9.91 -5.26
N GLY A 30 -21.04 -10.58 -6.33
CA GLY A 30 -21.52 -10.34 -7.70
C GLY A 30 -21.10 -8.98 -8.28
N ALA A 31 -20.10 -8.31 -7.67
CA ALA A 31 -19.66 -6.98 -8.05
C ALA A 31 -18.12 -6.90 -8.21
N PRO A 32 -17.49 -7.74 -9.08
CA PRO A 32 -16.04 -7.78 -9.27
C PRO A 32 -15.44 -6.41 -9.66
N GLN A 33 -16.20 -5.56 -10.34
CA GLN A 33 -15.81 -4.19 -10.70
C GLN A 33 -15.51 -3.29 -9.50
N LYS A 34 -15.95 -3.65 -8.28
CA LYS A 34 -15.60 -2.90 -7.06
C LYS A 34 -14.13 -3.08 -6.65
N PHE A 35 -13.44 -4.10 -7.17
CA PHE A 35 -12.00 -4.21 -6.99
C PHE A 35 -11.26 -3.24 -7.91
N HIS A 36 -10.26 -2.55 -7.36
CA HIS A 36 -9.49 -1.55 -8.08
C HIS A 36 -8.01 -1.70 -7.73
N VAL A 37 -7.20 -2.12 -8.71
CA VAL A 37 -5.77 -2.43 -8.53
C VAL A 37 -4.99 -1.20 -8.06
N THR A 38 -5.11 -0.08 -8.77
CA THR A 38 -4.36 1.14 -8.42
C THR A 38 -4.71 1.68 -7.03
N MET A 39 -6.00 1.83 -6.70
CA MET A 39 -6.41 2.30 -5.37
C MET A 39 -5.91 1.38 -4.25
N THR A 40 -6.02 0.06 -4.43
CA THR A 40 -5.55 -0.91 -3.43
C THR A 40 -4.05 -0.79 -3.21
N ARG A 41 -3.26 -0.77 -4.29
CA ARG A 41 -1.80 -0.65 -4.21
C ARG A 41 -1.37 0.67 -3.58
N ALA A 42 -1.94 1.78 -4.04
CA ALA A 42 -1.65 3.11 -3.50
C ALA A 42 -1.93 3.18 -1.99
N TRP A 43 -3.05 2.61 -1.54
CA TRP A 43 -3.40 2.57 -0.13
C TRP A 43 -2.41 1.73 0.70
N VAL A 44 -2.03 0.55 0.21
CA VAL A 44 -1.04 -0.29 0.90
C VAL A 44 0.32 0.41 0.98
N ALA A 45 0.75 1.08 -0.09
CA ALA A 45 2.01 1.84 -0.11
C ALA A 45 2.02 2.95 0.95
N LEU A 46 0.92 3.72 1.06
CA LEU A 46 0.76 4.77 2.05
C LEU A 46 0.77 4.21 3.47
N VAL A 47 -0.03 3.18 3.75
CA VAL A 47 -0.03 2.53 5.07
C VAL A 47 1.37 1.99 5.42
N ALA A 48 2.06 1.37 4.47
CA ALA A 48 3.38 0.78 4.72
C ALA A 48 4.45 1.80 5.06
N ARG A 49 4.36 3.00 4.51
CA ARG A 49 5.26 4.11 4.84
C ARG A 49 5.16 4.53 6.31
N HIS A 50 3.97 4.43 6.89
CA HIS A 50 3.64 4.95 8.22
C HIS A 50 3.53 3.84 9.29
N ALA A 51 3.54 2.56 8.90
CA ALA A 51 3.29 1.45 9.81
C ALA A 51 4.44 1.15 10.80
N GLY A 52 5.65 1.67 10.56
CA GLY A 52 6.85 1.38 11.35
C GLY A 52 6.89 2.05 12.73
N ASP A 53 6.18 3.16 12.91
CA ASP A 53 6.39 4.09 14.03
C ASP A 53 5.31 3.99 15.12
N ALA A 54 4.41 2.99 15.07
CA ALA A 54 3.29 2.84 15.99
C ALA A 54 3.25 1.45 16.65
N ALA A 55 3.09 1.44 17.98
CA ALA A 55 2.99 0.25 18.82
C ALA A 55 1.68 -0.51 18.59
N ASP A 56 0.57 0.21 18.39
CA ASP A 56 -0.76 -0.32 18.11
C ASP A 56 -1.51 0.48 17.03
N PHE A 57 -2.75 0.08 16.73
CA PHE A 57 -3.55 0.70 15.68
C PHE A 57 -4.12 2.05 16.14
N GLU A 58 -4.51 2.18 17.41
CA GLU A 58 -5.00 3.46 17.95
C GLU A 58 -3.94 4.55 17.80
N GLU A 59 -2.70 4.26 18.16
CA GLU A 59 -1.57 5.18 18.04
C GLU A 59 -1.26 5.51 16.58
N PHE A 60 -1.30 4.51 15.68
CA PHE A 60 -1.14 4.71 14.24
C PHE A 60 -2.23 5.64 13.68
N ALA A 61 -3.49 5.39 14.02
CA ALA A 61 -4.64 6.17 13.58
C ALA A 61 -4.60 7.60 14.11
N ALA A 62 -4.13 7.80 15.35
CA ALA A 62 -3.97 9.12 15.95
C ALA A 62 -2.85 9.93 15.28
N ARG A 63 -1.75 9.28 14.88
CA ARG A 63 -0.63 9.94 14.19
C ARG A 63 -0.88 10.23 12.72
N HIS A 64 -1.67 9.39 12.07
CA HIS A 64 -1.92 9.45 10.64
C HIS A 64 -3.43 9.46 10.32
N PRO A 65 -4.19 10.43 10.84
CA PRO A 65 -5.64 10.50 10.61
C PRO A 65 -5.99 10.62 9.12
N GLU A 66 -5.09 11.16 8.29
CA GLU A 66 -5.24 11.22 6.85
C GLU A 66 -5.33 9.82 6.20
N LEU A 67 -4.76 8.77 6.80
CA LEU A 67 -4.89 7.39 6.33
C LEU A 67 -6.26 6.78 6.64
N LEU A 68 -7.17 7.51 7.28
CA LEU A 68 -8.58 7.14 7.44
C LEU A 68 -9.49 7.92 6.49
N ASP A 69 -8.94 8.91 5.77
CA ASP A 69 -9.67 9.72 4.81
C ASP A 69 -9.83 8.97 3.48
N ARG A 70 -11.08 8.77 3.08
CA ARG A 70 -11.42 8.11 1.80
C ARG A 70 -10.93 8.89 0.58
N ASP A 71 -10.76 10.21 0.74
CA ASP A 71 -10.38 11.11 -0.34
C ASP A 71 -8.86 11.32 -0.39
N LEU A 72 -8.07 10.63 0.46
CA LEU A 72 -6.61 10.77 0.50
C LEU A 72 -5.97 10.60 -0.89
N LEU A 73 -6.44 9.64 -1.68
CA LEU A 73 -5.89 9.36 -3.01
C LEU A 73 -6.13 10.49 -4.02
N THR A 74 -7.10 11.39 -3.77
CA THR A 74 -7.36 12.57 -4.62
C THR A 74 -6.22 13.60 -4.56
N ARG A 75 -5.35 13.52 -3.53
CA ARG A 75 -4.13 14.34 -3.44
C ARG A 75 -3.04 13.87 -4.41
N HIS A 76 -3.13 12.61 -4.84
CA HIS A 76 -2.13 11.93 -5.66
C HIS A 76 -2.61 11.71 -7.09
N TYR A 77 -3.92 11.52 -7.26
CA TYR A 77 -4.52 11.19 -8.55
C TYR A 77 -5.60 12.18 -8.94
N ARG A 78 -5.65 12.51 -10.23
CA ARG A 78 -6.82 13.15 -10.84
C ARG A 78 -8.02 12.20 -10.78
N PRO A 79 -9.25 12.71 -10.62
CA PRO A 79 -10.46 11.88 -10.67
C PRO A 79 -10.57 11.05 -11.96
N GLY A 80 -10.20 11.61 -13.11
CA GLY A 80 -10.21 10.92 -14.40
C GLY A 80 -9.25 9.72 -14.45
N THR A 81 -8.11 9.82 -13.76
CA THR A 81 -7.10 8.75 -13.71
C THR A 81 -7.58 7.57 -12.87
N LEU A 82 -8.26 7.82 -11.75
CA LEU A 82 -8.91 6.75 -10.96
C LEU A 82 -10.19 6.22 -11.61
N ALA A 83 -10.82 6.97 -12.50
CA ALA A 83 -12.00 6.50 -13.24
C ALA A 83 -11.64 5.61 -14.43
N ASP A 84 -10.39 5.61 -14.89
CA ASP A 84 -9.91 4.85 -16.03
C ASP A 84 -9.90 3.33 -15.76
N GLU A 85 -10.44 2.53 -16.68
CA GLU A 85 -10.46 1.06 -16.62
C GLU A 85 -9.04 0.47 -16.52
N ARG A 86 -8.05 1.13 -17.10
CA ARG A 86 -6.65 0.78 -16.93
C ARG A 86 -6.23 0.87 -15.47
N ALA A 87 -6.58 1.94 -14.75
CA ALA A 87 -6.22 2.07 -13.34
C ALA A 87 -6.93 1.01 -12.46
N ARG A 88 -8.11 0.56 -12.88
CA ARG A 88 -8.86 -0.53 -12.22
C ARG A 88 -8.17 -1.88 -12.35
N THR A 89 -7.53 -2.15 -13.49
CA THR A 89 -6.99 -3.48 -13.86
C THR A 89 -5.47 -3.59 -13.76
N THR A 90 -4.74 -2.48 -13.88
CA THR A 90 -3.28 -2.40 -13.74
C THR A 90 -2.88 -1.23 -12.85
N TRP A 91 -1.64 -1.27 -12.36
CA TRP A 91 -1.03 -0.13 -11.70
C TRP A 91 -0.86 1.04 -12.67
N VAL A 92 -1.24 2.23 -12.20
CA VAL A 92 -0.99 3.52 -12.82
C VAL A 92 -0.36 4.44 -11.77
N GLU A 93 0.75 5.09 -12.13
CA GLU A 93 1.44 6.02 -11.24
C GLU A 93 0.60 7.28 -10.94
N PRO A 94 0.76 7.89 -9.76
CA PRO A 94 0.14 9.18 -9.43
C PRO A 94 0.48 10.28 -10.45
N ASP A 95 -0.53 11.06 -10.85
CA ASP A 95 -0.42 12.12 -11.86
C ASP A 95 -0.59 13.55 -11.30
N LEU A 96 -0.82 13.69 -9.99
CA LEU A 96 -0.79 14.98 -9.27
C LEU A 96 0.44 15.11 -8.38
N MET A 97 0.67 14.12 -7.51
CA MET A 97 1.78 14.12 -6.57
C MET A 97 2.37 12.72 -6.49
N PRO A 98 3.63 12.52 -6.93
CA PRO A 98 4.26 11.21 -6.93
C PRO A 98 4.38 10.68 -5.51
N PHE A 99 4.29 9.35 -5.37
CA PHE A 99 4.74 8.73 -4.14
C PHE A 99 6.28 8.81 -4.07
N PRO A 100 6.86 9.10 -2.91
CA PRO A 100 8.30 8.93 -2.71
C PRO A 100 8.70 7.47 -3.01
N PRO A 101 9.97 7.20 -3.41
CA PRO A 101 10.39 5.89 -3.92
C PRO A 101 9.97 4.73 -3.00
N GLU A 102 9.28 3.76 -3.59
CA GLU A 102 8.33 2.84 -2.94
C GLU A 102 9.01 1.72 -2.13
N PRO A 103 8.49 1.35 -0.95
CA PRO A 103 8.92 0.15 -0.20
C PRO A 103 8.39 -1.17 -0.79
N LEU A 104 7.51 -1.12 -1.79
CA LEU A 104 6.91 -2.30 -2.46
C LEU A 104 7.78 -2.89 -3.57
N SER A 105 8.96 -2.30 -3.84
CA SER A 105 9.95 -2.95 -4.71
C SER A 105 10.45 -4.24 -4.07
N PRO A 106 10.48 -5.37 -4.81
CA PRO A 106 11.01 -6.63 -4.30
C PRO A 106 12.52 -6.59 -3.97
N ASP A 107 13.20 -5.47 -4.26
CA ASP A 107 14.66 -5.39 -4.31
C ASP A 107 15.26 -4.35 -3.34
N ARG A 108 14.97 -4.48 -2.04
CA ARG A 108 15.76 -3.80 -0.99
C ARG A 108 16.32 -4.74 0.08
N ALA A 109 16.26 -6.05 -0.14
CA ALA A 109 16.85 -7.04 0.76
C ALA A 109 18.33 -7.36 0.48
N ARG A 110 19.03 -6.63 -0.40
CA ARG A 110 20.44 -6.91 -0.74
C ARG A 110 21.34 -5.68 -0.84
N THR A 111 21.37 -4.86 0.21
CA THR A 111 22.59 -4.07 0.52
C THR A 111 22.73 -3.86 2.03
N ALA A 112 22.60 -4.94 2.81
CA ALA A 112 23.29 -4.98 4.09
C ALA A 112 24.73 -5.40 3.78
N GLU A 113 25.58 -4.40 3.63
CA GLU A 113 27.04 -4.49 3.54
C GLU A 113 27.58 -5.50 4.58
N PRO A 114 28.50 -6.41 4.21
CA PRO A 114 29.08 -7.32 5.19
C PRO A 114 29.91 -6.50 6.17
N ARG A 115 29.47 -6.43 7.43
CA ARG A 115 30.32 -5.93 8.53
C ARG A 115 31.66 -6.69 8.47
N PRO A 116 32.81 -5.99 8.46
CA PRO A 116 34.09 -6.67 8.52
C PRO A 116 34.14 -7.49 9.81
N ARG A 117 34.54 -8.76 9.66
CA ARG A 117 34.86 -9.63 10.78
C ARG A 117 35.91 -8.90 11.61
N ARG A 118 35.62 -8.64 12.88
CA ARG A 118 36.67 -8.29 13.85
C ARG A 118 37.55 -9.52 13.97
N ASP A 119 38.70 -9.47 13.30
CA ASP A 119 39.79 -10.38 13.56
C ASP A 119 40.40 -10.05 14.93
N ARG A 120 40.47 -11.09 15.77
CA ARG A 120 41.26 -11.30 16.99
C ARG A 120 41.19 -10.25 18.11
#